data_AF-A0A3B0UUG6-F1
#
_entry.id   AF-A0A3B0UUG6-F1
#
_cell.length_a   1.000
_cell.length_b   1.000
_cell.length_c   1.000
_cell.angle_alpha   90.00
_cell.angle_beta   90.00
_cell.angle_gamma   90.00
#
_symmetry.space_group_name_H-M   'P 1'
#
loop_
_entity.id
_entity.type
_entity.pdbx_description
1 polymer ?
#
loop_
_entity_poly.entity_id
_entity_poly.type
_entity_poly.pdbx_seq_one_letter_code
_entity_poly.pdbx_strand_id
1 'polypeptide(L)' 'MKTITIKNANLHNLKNISVEIPLNKLVAVVGPSGSGKTSLIYDVLYKFSQGKKIDCEISKTPKIFAIGQKVIVPKN' A
#
# COMPACT_ATOMS: atom_id res chain seq x y z
N MET A 1 -1.09 -19.45 1.12
CA MET A 1 -2.03 -18.38 1.57
C MET A 1 -2.31 -17.47 0.39
N LYS A 2 -3.51 -16.87 0.28
CA LYS A 2 -3.82 -15.94 -0.83
C LYS A 2 -3.26 -14.54 -0.51
N THR A 3 -2.41 -13.99 -1.38
CA THR A 3 -1.80 -12.66 -1.24
C THR A 3 -2.04 -11.80 -2.48
N ILE A 4 -1.92 -10.48 -2.36
CA ILE A 4 -1.69 -9.55 -3.47
C ILE A 4 -0.22 -9.19 -3.46
N THR A 5 0.46 -9.43 -4.57
CA THR A 5 1.84 -9.02 -4.79
C THR A 5 1.86 -7.69 -5.55
N ILE A 6 2.61 -6.73 -5.02
CA ILE A 6 3.03 -5.49 -5.68
C ILE A 6 4.52 -5.66 -5.99
N LYS A 7 4.92 -5.43 -7.25
CA LYS A 7 6.33 -5.48 -7.65
C LYS A 7 6.78 -4.15 -8.23
N ASN A 8 8.04 -3.83 -7.96
CA ASN A 8 8.75 -2.69 -8.52
C ASN A 8 8.03 -1.34 -8.29
N ALA A 9 7.36 -1.17 -7.15
CA ALA A 9 6.70 0.10 -6.83
C ALA A 9 7.74 1.21 -6.65
N ASN A 10 7.72 2.16 -7.58
CA ASN A 10 8.67 3.27 -7.65
C ASN A 10 7.89 4.59 -7.83
N LEU A 11 7.46 5.15 -6.70
CA LEU A 11 6.59 6.33 -6.67
C LEU A 11 6.82 7.12 -5.39
N HIS A 12 7.04 8.44 -5.52
CA HIS A 12 7.39 9.33 -4.41
C HIS A 12 8.60 8.79 -3.61
N ASN A 13 8.39 8.40 -2.36
CA ASN A 13 9.45 7.88 -1.49
C ASN A 13 9.62 6.36 -1.58
N LEU A 14 8.83 5.66 -2.42
CA LEU A 14 9.02 4.24 -2.69
C LEU A 14 10.21 4.05 -3.63
N LYS A 15 11.20 3.27 -3.20
CA LYS A 15 12.44 3.02 -3.94
C LYS A 15 12.45 1.61 -4.50
N ASN A 16 11.69 1.37 -5.56
CA ASN A 16 11.57 0.08 -6.25
C ASN A 16 11.24 -1.10 -5.32
N ILE A 17 10.20 -0.94 -4.50
CA ILE A 17 9.86 -1.95 -3.49
C ILE A 17 8.95 -3.05 -4.07
N SER A 18 9.10 -4.27 -3.57
CA SER A 18 8.17 -5.37 -3.82
C SER A 18 7.63 -5.91 -2.49
N VAL A 19 6.32 -6.10 -2.41
CA VAL A 19 5.64 -6.50 -1.16
C VAL A 19 4.47 -7.44 -1.45
N GLU A 20 4.25 -8.39 -0.55
CA GLU A 20 3.07 -9.24 -0.54
C GLU A 20 2.15 -8.87 0.62
N ILE A 21 0.88 -8.65 0.29
CA ILE A 21 -0.16 -8.30 1.26
C ILE A 21 -1.14 -9.47 1.35
N PRO A 22 -1.29 -10.13 2.51
CA PRO A 22 -2.23 -11.24 2.66
C PRO A 22 -3.68 -10.75 2.54
N LEU A 23 -4.48 -11.49 1.78
CA LEU A 23 -5.91 -11.22 1.65
C LEU A 23 -6.69 -11.70 2.88
N ASN A 24 -7.83 -11.06 3.14
CA ASN A 24 -8.74 -11.39 4.25
C ASN A 24 -8.06 -11.32 5.63
N LYS A 25 -7.11 -10.39 5.79
CA LYS A 25 -6.40 -10.13 7.03
C LYS A 25 -6.41 -8.64 7.32
N LEU A 26 -6.38 -8.30 8.61
CA LEU A 26 -6.05 -6.95 9.05
C LEU A 26 -4.54 -6.77 8.90
N VAL A 27 -4.11 -5.87 8.03
CA VAL A 27 -2.70 -5.58 7.76
C VAL A 27 -2.42 -4.14 8.15
N ALA A 28 -1.44 -3.94 9.03
CA ALA A 28 -0.96 -2.61 9.40
C ALA A 28 0.35 -2.30 8.67
N VAL A 29 0.44 -1.12 8.07
CA VAL A 29 1.68 -0.59 7.49
C VAL A 29 2.22 0.50 8.42
N VAL A 30 3.39 0.25 9.00
CA VAL A 30 4.02 1.11 10.01
C VAL A 30 5.40 1.60 9.55
N GLY A 31 5.93 2.63 10.21
CA GLY A 31 7.24 3.21 9.88
C GLY A 31 7.31 4.74 10.07
N PRO A 32 8.52 5.32 10.04
CA PRO A 32 8.73 6.75 10.32
C PRO A 32 8.02 7.66 9.32
N SER A 33 7.76 8.92 9.69
CA SER A 33 7.20 9.90 8.76
C SER A 33 8.06 9.98 7.49
N GLY A 34 7.42 10.09 6.33
CA GLY A 34 8.11 10.12 5.04
C GLY A 34 8.58 8.76 4.49
N SER A 35 8.39 7.63 5.17
CA SER A 35 8.87 6.32 4.67
C SER A 35 8.11 5.74 3.46
N GLY A 36 7.11 6.45 2.92
CA GLY A 36 6.35 6.00 1.74
C GLY A 36 5.10 5.16 2.04
N LYS A 37 4.70 4.99 3.30
CA LYS A 37 3.48 4.23 3.67
C LYS A 37 2.23 4.76 2.97
N THR A 38 2.02 6.08 3.00
CA THR A 38 0.88 6.73 2.33
C THR A 38 0.95 6.50 0.83
N SER A 39 2.14 6.59 0.23
CA SER A 39 2.33 6.32 -1.20
C SER A 39 1.99 4.87 -1.56
N LEU A 40 2.42 3.90 -0.75
CA LEU A 40 2.09 2.50 -0.97
C LEU A 40 0.58 2.22 -0.85
N ILE A 41 -0.06 2.77 0.18
CA ILE A 41 -1.47 2.46 0.50
C ILE A 41 -2.44 3.26 -0.39
N TYR A 42 -2.23 4.56 -0.53
CA TYR A 42 -3.13 5.44 -1.28
C TYR A 42 -2.74 5.55 -2.76
N ASP A 43 -1.48 5.85 -3.06
CA ASP A 43 -1.08 6.15 -4.44
C ASP A 43 -0.87 4.90 -5.29
N VAL A 44 -0.51 3.77 -4.68
CA VAL A 44 -0.37 2.49 -5.38
C VAL A 44 -1.63 1.65 -5.21
N LEU A 45 -1.90 1.14 -4.01
CA LEU A 45 -2.91 0.12 -3.80
C LEU A 45 -4.34 0.64 -4.03
N TYR A 46 -4.69 1.80 -3.46
CA TYR A 46 -6.02 2.38 -3.61
C TYR A 46 -6.29 2.90 -5.02
N LYS A 47 -5.39 3.68 -5.62
CA LYS A 47 -5.57 4.13 -7.01
C LYS A 47 -5.70 2.94 -7.99
N PHE A 48 -4.92 1.87 -7.81
CA PHE A 48 -5.08 0.65 -8.62
C PHE A 48 -6.45 -0.01 -8.45
N SER A 49 -6.97 -0.08 -7.20
CA SER A 49 -8.32 -0.60 -6.95
C SER A 49 -9.43 0.20 -7.65
N GLN A 50 -9.16 1.47 -7.96
CA GLN A 50 -10.05 2.37 -8.72
C GLN A 50 -9.84 2.30 -10.24
N GLY A 51 -9.04 1.34 -10.73
CA GLY A 51 -8.74 1.19 -12.16
C GLY A 51 -7.79 2.25 -12.73
N LYS A 52 -7.07 3.00 -11.89
CA LYS A 52 -6.07 3.97 -12.36
C LYS A 52 -4.78 3.26 -12.77
N LYS A 53 -4.14 3.76 -13.82
CA LYS A 53 -2.80 3.29 -14.24
C LYS A 53 -1.77 3.67 -13.18
N ILE A 54 -1.02 2.68 -12.71
CA ILE A 54 0.07 2.83 -11.74
C ILE A 54 1.36 2.33 -12.38
N ASP A 55 2.47 2.96 -12.06
CA ASP A 55 3.81 2.56 -12.50
C ASP A 55 4.39 1.46 -11.59
N CYS A 56 3.74 0.30 -11.60
CA CYS A 56 4.17 -0.93 -10.93
C CYS A 56 3.33 -2.13 -11.39
N GLU A 57 3.83 -3.35 -11.16
CA GLU A 57 3.04 -4.56 -11.42
C GLU A 57 2.26 -4.97 -10.17
N ILE A 58 0.96 -5.24 -10.33
CA ILE A 58 0.11 -5.74 -9.26
C ILE A 58 -0.61 -7.00 -9.73
N SER A 59 -0.42 -8.10 -9.00
CA SER A 59 -0.89 -9.44 -9.37
C SER A 59 -2.41 -9.58 -9.61
N LYS A 60 -3.23 -8.70 -9.02
CA LYS A 60 -4.70 -8.66 -9.16
C LYS A 60 -5.28 -7.41 -8.53
N THR A 61 -6.45 -6.99 -9.01
CA THR A 61 -7.18 -5.84 -8.47
C THR A 61 -7.75 -6.15 -7.08
N PRO A 62 -7.33 -5.44 -6.02
CA PRO A 62 -7.94 -5.57 -4.70
C PRO A 62 -9.35 -4.96 -4.70
N LYS A 63 -10.30 -5.62 -4.03
CA LYS A 63 -11.56 -4.98 -3.63
C LYS A 63 -11.33 -4.27 -2.30
N ILE A 64 -11.19 -2.94 -2.34
CA ILE A 64 -11.00 -2.11 -1.15
C ILE A 64 -12.33 -1.45 -0.82
N PHE A 65 -12.91 -1.81 0.32
CA PHE A 65 -14.16 -1.22 0.82
C PHE A 65 -13.92 0.07 1.60
N ALA A 66 -12.81 0.14 2.34
CA ALA A 66 -12.43 1.31 3.13
C ALA A 66 -10.91 1.41 3.23
N ILE A 67 -10.41 2.64 3.31
CA ILE A 67 -9.00 2.97 3.52
C ILE A 67 -8.93 4.11 4.55
N GLY A 68 -8.02 3.99 5.52
CA GLY A 68 -7.84 4.99 6.56
C GLY A 68 -6.38 5.09 6.97
N GLN A 69 -5.94 6.31 7.27
CA GLN A 69 -4.65 6.59 7.87
C GLN A 69 -4.88 7.28 9.21
N LYS A 70 -4.35 6.71 10.29
CA LYS A 70 -4.36 7.32 11.61
C LYS A 70 -2.93 7.62 12.04
N VAL A 71 -2.66 8.87 12.41
CA VAL A 71 -1.41 9.25 13.06
C VAL A 71 -1.60 9.01 14.56
N ILE A 72 -0.72 8.22 15.15
CA ILE A 72 -0.67 8.01 16.59
C ILE A 72 0.56 8.76 17.09
N VAL A 73 0.34 9.82 17.85
CA VAL A 73 1.40 10.54 18.57
C VAL A 73 1.41 9.99 20.00
N PRO A 74 2.46 9.30 20.44
CA PRO A 74 2.55 8.85 21.83
C PRO A 74 2.54 10.09 22.74
N LYS A 75 1.80 10.02 23.85
CA LYS A 75 1.96 10.99 24.93
C LYS A 75 3.28 10.66 25.61
N ASN A 76 4.14 11.66 25.74
CA ASN A 76 5.26 11.62 26.67
C ASN A 76 4.74 11.60 28.11
#